data_AF-W1Y682-F1
#
_entry.id   AF-W1Y682-F1
#
_cell.length_a   1.000
_cell.length_b   1.000
_cell.length_c   1.000
_cell.angle_alpha   90.00
_cell.angle_beta   90.00
_cell.angle_gamma   90.00
#
_symmetry.space_group_name_H-M   'P 1'
#
loop_
_entity.id
_entity.type
_entity.pdbx_description
1 polymer ?
#
loop_
_entity_poly.entity_id
_entity_poly.type
_entity_poly.pdbx_seq_one_letter_code
_entity_poly.pdbx_strand_id
1 'polypeptide(L)'
;MKVVPLTKTYKNEAAFQNDVMQFLKHNPNAFAVKYWAGNKFTVNGIPDVLACINGVFHGIELKTNTGVVRGIQKERMKQIKLAGGEAYVLRPKDFEEWKRTWF
;
A
#
# COMPACT_ATOMS: atom_id res chain seq x y z
N MET A 1 7.45 -20.87 -19.92
CA MET A 1 6.22 -20.06 -19.75
C MET A 1 6.18 -19.54 -18.33
N LYS A 2 6.14 -18.22 -18.10
CA LYS A 2 5.87 -17.68 -16.75
C LYS A 2 4.40 -17.93 -16.45
N VAL A 3 4.12 -18.80 -15.49
CA VAL A 3 2.77 -18.96 -14.95
C VAL A 3 2.40 -17.63 -14.30
N VAL A 4 1.49 -16.88 -14.90
CA VAL A 4 0.92 -15.69 -14.27
C VAL A 4 -0.04 -16.21 -13.20
N PRO A 5 0.20 -15.98 -11.90
CA PRO A 5 -0.72 -16.43 -10.86
C PRO A 5 -2.10 -15.82 -11.13
N LEU A 6 -3.16 -16.61 -10.95
CA LEU A 6 -4.53 -16.10 -11.00
C LEU A 6 -4.65 -14.94 -10.00
N THR A 7 -4.85 -13.73 -10.50
CA THR A 7 -4.99 -12.54 -9.64
C THR A 7 -6.26 -12.70 -8.80
N LYS A 8 -6.11 -12.77 -7.47
CA LYS A 8 -7.25 -12.79 -6.56
C LYS A 8 -8.13 -11.58 -6.82
N THR A 9 -9.42 -11.80 -7.06
CA THR A 9 -10.40 -10.74 -7.24
C THR A 9 -10.89 -10.24 -5.89
N TYR A 10 -10.97 -8.92 -5.73
CA TYR A 10 -11.41 -8.28 -4.49
C TYR A 10 -12.72 -7.53 -4.71
N LYS A 11 -13.67 -7.69 -3.79
CA LYS A 11 -14.98 -7.04 -3.84
C LYS A 11 -14.89 -5.51 -3.67
N ASN A 12 -13.93 -5.03 -2.88
CA ASN A 12 -13.69 -3.61 -2.61
C ASN A 12 -12.27 -3.37 -2.09
N GLU A 13 -11.88 -2.10 -1.93
CA GLU A 13 -10.55 -1.69 -1.42
C GLU A 13 -10.33 -2.17 0.02
N ALA A 14 -11.37 -2.20 0.86
CA ALA A 14 -11.26 -2.65 2.24
C ALA A 14 -10.85 -4.14 2.35
N ALA A 15 -11.41 -5.00 1.48
CA ALA A 15 -11.03 -6.40 1.40
C ALA A 15 -9.56 -6.56 0.96
N PHE A 16 -9.12 -5.75 -0.01
CA PHE A 16 -7.73 -5.76 -0.44
C PHE A 16 -6.78 -5.28 0.66
N GLN A 17 -7.14 -4.20 1.36
CA GLN A 17 -6.38 -3.70 2.49
C GLN A 17 -6.25 -4.73 3.61
N ASN A 18 -7.30 -5.48 3.92
CA ASN A 18 -7.23 -6.53 4.94
C ASN A 18 -6.21 -7.61 4.56
N ASP A 19 -6.18 -8.04 3.30
CA ASP A 19 -5.19 -9.01 2.81
C ASP A 19 -3.75 -8.46 2.85
N VAL A 20 -3.55 -7.21 2.43
CA VAL A 20 -2.23 -6.54 2.47
C VAL A 20 -1.74 -6.44 3.92
N MET A 21 -2.60 -5.99 4.84
CA MET A 21 -2.27 -5.88 6.26
C MET A 21 -2.00 -7.24 6.90
N GLN A 22 -2.78 -8.27 6.52
CA GLN A 22 -2.55 -9.63 6.99
C GLN A 22 -1.18 -10.14 6.50
N PHE A 23 -0.85 -9.94 5.22
CA PHE A 23 0.45 -10.32 4.69
C PHE A 23 1.58 -9.61 5.45
N LEU A 24 1.53 -8.28 5.56
CA LEU A 24 2.54 -7.49 6.29
C LEU A 24 2.73 -7.99 7.73
N LYS A 25 1.64 -8.30 8.46
CA LYS A 25 1.69 -8.79 9.84
C LYS A 25 2.37 -10.16 9.99
N HIS A 26 2.31 -11.02 8.97
CA HIS A 26 2.94 -12.35 9.01
C HIS A 26 4.41 -12.33 8.56
N ASN A 27 4.93 -11.20 8.09
CA ASN A 27 6.32 -11.07 7.68
C ASN A 27 7.14 -10.43 8.80
N PRO A 28 8.14 -11.12 9.39
CA PRO A 28 8.87 -10.64 10.56
C PRO A 28 9.75 -9.42 10.31
N ASN A 29 10.08 -9.14 9.05
CA ASN A 29 10.84 -7.98 8.58
C ASN A 29 9.94 -6.78 8.22
N ALA A 30 8.66 -6.81 8.59
CA ALA A 30 7.73 -5.72 8.36
C ALA A 30 7.00 -5.27 9.63
N PHE A 31 6.85 -3.96 9.76
CA PHE A 31 5.92 -3.31 10.68
C PHE A 31 4.94 -2.48 9.84
N ALA A 32 3.65 -2.53 10.14
CA ALA A 32 2.66 -1.77 9.38
C ALA A 32 1.48 -1.30 10.24
N VAL A 33 0.98 -0.12 9.93
CA VAL A 33 -0.25 0.44 10.51
C VAL A 33 -1.17 0.92 9.39
N LYS A 34 -2.47 0.67 9.57
CA LYS A 34 -3.50 1.29 8.73
C LYS A 34 -3.68 2.73 9.18
N TYR A 35 -3.66 3.67 8.23
CA TYR A 35 -4.02 5.05 8.53
C TYR A 35 -5.55 5.23 8.54
N TRP A 36 -6.09 5.87 9.58
CA TRP A 36 -7.52 6.17 9.69
C TRP A 36 -7.75 7.68 9.69
N ALA A 37 -8.24 8.20 8.56
CA ALA A 37 -8.48 9.63 8.35
C ALA A 37 -9.81 10.16 8.95
N GLY A 38 -10.43 9.42 9.88
CA GLY A 38 -11.75 9.77 10.41
C GLY A 38 -11.75 10.76 11.58
N ASN A 39 -10.57 11.25 12.02
CA ASN A 39 -10.47 12.27 13.06
C ASN A 39 -10.21 13.66 12.46
N LYS A 40 -10.73 14.72 13.11
CA LYS A 40 -10.59 16.12 12.66
C LYS A 40 -9.16 16.67 12.67
N PHE A 41 -8.21 15.93 13.21
CA PHE A 41 -6.81 16.32 13.39
C PHE A 41 -5.87 15.55 12.45
N THR A 42 -6.41 14.78 11.50
CA THR A 42 -5.63 14.02 10.54
C THR A 42 -5.28 14.85 9.31
N VAL A 43 -4.10 14.58 8.76
CA VAL A 43 -3.66 15.20 7.51
C VAL A 43 -4.34 14.47 6.35
N ASN A 44 -4.91 15.22 5.42
CA ASN A 44 -5.55 14.65 4.24
C ASN A 44 -4.54 14.02 3.27
N GLY A 45 -4.94 12.91 2.66
CA GLY A 45 -4.20 12.24 1.57
C GLY A 45 -2.99 11.43 2.02
N ILE A 46 -2.84 11.17 3.33
CA ILE A 46 -1.86 10.20 3.83
C ILE A 46 -2.16 8.82 3.23
N PRO A 47 -1.13 8.06 2.82
CA PRO A 47 -1.32 6.71 2.29
C PRO A 47 -2.10 5.79 3.23
N ASP A 48 -2.94 4.91 2.67
CA ASP A 48 -3.80 3.99 3.42
C ASP A 48 -3.03 3.10 4.41
N VAL A 49 -1.81 2.71 4.05
CA VAL A 49 -0.90 1.92 4.90
C VAL A 49 0.44 2.62 5.03
N LEU A 50 0.90 2.78 6.26
CA LEU A 50 2.27 3.20 6.58
C LEU A 50 3.02 1.98 7.09
N ALA A 51 4.14 1.64 6.46
CA ALA A 51 4.91 0.46 6.80
C ALA A 51 6.41 0.76 6.89
N CYS A 52 7.12 -0.05 7.65
CA CYS A 52 8.57 -0.20 7.57
C CYS A 52 8.83 -1.64 7.09
N ILE A 53 9.53 -1.80 5.96
CA ILE A 53 9.83 -3.12 5.37
C ILE A 53 11.34 -3.16 5.14
N ASN A 54 12.03 -4.16 5.72
CA ASN A 54 13.48 -4.29 5.65
C ASN A 54 14.26 -3.00 6.04
N GLY A 55 13.72 -2.23 6.99
CA GLY A 55 14.33 -0.97 7.46
C GLY A 55 14.03 0.27 6.61
N VAL A 56 13.29 0.13 5.50
CA VAL A 56 12.86 1.25 4.65
C VAL A 56 11.44 1.65 4.99
N PHE A 57 11.11 2.95 4.99
CA PHE A 57 9.75 3.43 5.18
C PHE A 57 8.96 3.36 3.86
N HIS A 58 7.71 2.87 3.92
CA HIS A 58 6.80 2.72 2.80
C HIS A 58 5.45 3.41 3.08
N GLY A 59 5.08 4.36 2.22
CA GLY A 59 3.72 4.87 2.10
C GLY A 59 2.96 4.14 0.99
N ILE A 60 2.04 3.25 1.36
CA ILE A 60 1.32 2.38 0.42
C ILE A 60 -0.12 2.88 0.28
N GLU A 61 -0.45 3.43 -0.89
CA GLU A 61 -1.81 3.84 -1.25
C GLU A 61 -2.52 2.68 -1.94
N LEU A 62 -3.64 2.22 -1.38
CA LEU A 62 -4.38 1.07 -1.89
C LEU A 62 -5.50 1.54 -2.80
N LYS A 63 -5.61 0.91 -3.98
CA LYS A 63 -6.72 1.16 -4.90
C LYS A 63 -7.24 -0.15 -5.48
N THR A 64 -8.50 -0.16 -5.90
CA THR A 64 -8.97 -1.23 -6.82
C THR A 64 -8.18 -1.19 -8.12
N ASN A 65 -8.31 -2.19 -9.00
CA ASN A 65 -7.62 -2.16 -10.30
C ASN A 65 -7.99 -0.95 -11.17
N THR A 66 -9.17 -0.34 -10.95
CA THR A 66 -9.67 0.83 -11.69
C THR A 66 -9.74 2.10 -10.85
N GLY A 67 -9.45 2.02 -9.55
CA GLY A 67 -9.53 3.14 -8.61
C GLY A 67 -8.56 4.27 -8.98
N VAL A 68 -9.02 5.52 -8.81
CA VAL A 68 -8.28 6.72 -9.17
C VAL A 68 -7.55 7.29 -7.94
N VAL A 69 -6.29 7.66 -8.13
CA VAL A 69 -5.48 8.32 -7.10
C VAL A 69 -5.75 9.81 -7.12
N ARG A 70 -6.11 10.39 -5.98
CA ARG A 70 -6.42 11.82 -5.84
C ARG A 70 -5.16 12.67 -5.90
N GLY A 71 -5.28 13.92 -6.35
CA GLY A 71 -4.15 14.85 -6.45
C GLY A 71 -3.36 15.00 -5.15
N ILE A 72 -4.06 15.14 -4.02
CA ILE A 72 -3.42 15.26 -2.70
C ILE A 72 -2.62 14.00 -2.32
N GLN A 73 -3.08 12.81 -2.68
CA GLN A 73 -2.37 11.55 -2.39
C GLN A 73 -1.09 11.46 -3.22
N LYS A 74 -1.14 11.89 -4.50
CA LYS A 74 0.06 11.98 -5.35
C LYS A 74 1.11 12.91 -4.74
N GLU A 75 0.68 14.05 -4.21
CA GLU A 75 1.57 15.01 -3.56
C GLU A 75 2.19 14.42 -2.27
N ARG A 76 1.41 13.71 -1.44
CA ARG A 76 1.98 13.03 -0.25
C ARG A 76 2.98 11.94 -0.62
N MET A 77 2.68 11.12 -1.62
CA MET A 77 3.64 10.12 -2.10
C MET A 77 4.92 10.77 -2.64
N LYS A 78 4.81 11.90 -3.36
CA LYS A 78 5.98 12.67 -3.80
C LYS A 78 6.83 13.16 -2.63
N GLN A 79 6.20 13.70 -1.58
CA GLN A 79 6.90 14.15 -0.37
C GLN A 79 7.65 13.02 0.33
N ILE A 80 7.02 11.85 0.46
CA ILE A 80 7.66 10.66 1.04
C ILE A 80 8.90 10.25 0.24
N LYS A 81 8.79 10.21 -1.10
CA LYS A 81 9.93 9.91 -1.98
C LYS A 81 11.07 10.92 -1.85
N LEU A 82 10.74 12.21 -1.83
CA LEU A 82 11.74 13.27 -1.66
C LEU A 82 12.46 13.19 -0.32
N ALA A 83 11.80 12.66 0.72
CA ALA A 83 12.39 12.43 2.03
C ALA A 83 13.21 11.12 2.13
N GLY A 84 13.30 10.33 1.04
CA GLY A 84 14.06 9.09 0.99
C GLY A 84 13.28 7.82 1.35
N GLY A 85 11.97 7.93 1.55
CA GLY A 85 11.09 6.76 1.72
C GLY A 85 10.55 6.25 0.38
N GLU A 86 9.94 5.08 0.40
CA GLU A 86 9.21 4.52 -0.72
C GLU A 86 7.74 4.92 -0.66
N ALA A 87 7.14 5.23 -1.82
CA ALA A 87 5.70 5.48 -1.88
C ALA A 87 5.10 5.10 -3.23
N TYR A 88 4.01 4.35 -3.21
CA TYR A 88 3.42 3.83 -4.44
C TYR A 88 1.97 3.44 -4.24
N VAL A 89 1.30 3.28 -5.39
CA VAL A 89 -0.04 2.73 -5.45
C VAL A 89 0.08 1.23 -5.57
N LEU A 90 -0.55 0.50 -4.66
CA LEU A 90 -0.65 -0.95 -4.74
C LEU A 90 -2.07 -1.33 -5.14
N ARG A 91 -2.19 -2.20 -6.14
CA ARG A 91 -3.45 -2.72 -6.67
C ARG A 91 -3.45 -4.25 -6.61
N PRO A 92 -4.62 -4.89 -6.57
CA PRO A 92 -4.72 -6.35 -6.57
C PRO A 92 -3.90 -7.06 -7.65
N LYS A 93 -3.93 -6.53 -8.88
CA LYS A 93 -3.19 -7.12 -10.02
C LYS A 93 -1.67 -7.12 -9.84
N ASP A 94 -1.15 -6.21 -9.01
CA ASP A 94 0.28 -5.99 -8.79
C ASP A 94 0.75 -6.64 -7.48
N PHE A 95 -0.14 -7.26 -6.70
CA PHE A 95 0.15 -7.69 -5.34
C PHE A 95 1.22 -8.79 -5.26
N GLU A 96 1.19 -9.77 -6.15
CA GLU A 96 2.21 -10.84 -6.15
C GLU A 96 3.58 -10.34 -6.59
N GLU A 97 3.65 -9.42 -7.56
CA GLU A 97 4.93 -8.79 -7.95
C GLU A 97 5.46 -7.91 -6.83
N TRP A 98 4.57 -7.18 -6.15
CA TRP A 98 4.94 -6.33 -5.02
C TRP A 98 5.57 -7.15 -3.88
N LYS A 99 5.01 -8.32 -3.55
CA LYS A 99 5.62 -9.23 -2.57
C LYS A 99 7.04 -9.59 -2.98
N ARG A 100 7.23 -10.09 -4.21
CA ARG A 100 8.55 -10.47 -4.75
C ARG A 100 9.57 -9.34 -4.79
N THR A 101 9.12 -8.09 -4.85
CA THR A 101 10.00 -6.93 -4.92
C THR A 101 10.53 -6.57 -3.53
N TRP A 102 9.70 -6.73 -2.49
CA TRP A 102 9.99 -6.22 -1.15
C TRP A 102 10.22 -7.29 -0.07
N PHE A 103 9.91 -8.56 -0.38
CA PHE A 103 10.02 -9.73 0.52
C PHE A 103 10.63 -10.91 -0.24
#